data_AF-A0A087E8X0-F1
#
_entry.id   AF-A0A087E8X0-F1
#
_cell.length_a   1.000
_cell.length_b   1.000
_cell.length_c   1.000
_cell.angle_alpha   90.00
_cell.angle_beta   90.00
_cell.angle_gamma   90.00
#
_symmetry.space_group_name_H-M   'P 1'
#
loop_
_entity.id
_entity.type
_entity.pdbx_description
1 polymer ?
#
loop_
_entity_poly.entity_id
_entity_poly.type
_entity_poly.pdbx_seq_one_letter_code
_entity_poly.pdbx_strand_id
1 'polypeptide(L)'
;MPEVFGDWAMPDYRRIAAELGRTPESTVFSIEDSDYDSGGWASFIAIRLACRGAEPEIRDGYQVTRYASVVICRIAPLAALMKVVEAGVALDGKGSFSKLPVADDLVSAVPWDTRQRIPEILANYGYQILAPEIGRLRLPDGLGVDTLLTSKDEKDCYIGHHVFDAWFHWMD
;
A
#
# COMPACT_ATOMS: atom_id res chain seq x y z
N MET A 1 -16.54 -3.79 30.78
CA MET A 1 -16.23 -2.44 30.28
C MET A 1 -16.75 -2.39 28.86
N PRO A 2 -17.57 -1.40 28.46
CA PRO A 2 -18.14 -1.36 27.13
C PRO A 2 -17.09 -0.94 26.10
N GLU A 3 -17.20 -1.54 24.92
CA GLU A 3 -16.31 -1.46 23.76
C GLU A 3 -16.08 -0.02 23.30
N VAL A 4 -14.80 0.38 23.23
CA VAL A 4 -14.36 1.64 22.63
C VAL A 4 -13.82 1.36 21.23
N PHE A 5 -14.65 0.75 20.38
CA PHE A 5 -14.46 0.80 18.93
C PHE A 5 -15.76 1.37 18.38
N GLY A 6 -16.01 2.66 18.67
CA GLY A 6 -17.07 3.40 18.01
C GLY A 6 -16.89 3.26 16.50
N ASP A 7 -17.99 3.02 15.79
CA ASP A 7 -18.10 2.86 14.33
C ASP A 7 -16.98 3.59 13.57
N TRP A 8 -15.85 2.92 13.37
CA TRP A 8 -14.87 3.34 12.39
C TRP A 8 -15.51 3.01 11.06
N ALA A 9 -16.32 3.94 10.54
CA ALA A 9 -16.75 3.88 9.16
C ALA A 9 -15.50 3.59 8.33
N MET A 10 -15.48 2.45 7.64
CA MET A 10 -14.36 2.06 6.80
C MET A 10 -13.90 3.27 5.98
N PRO A 11 -12.58 3.47 5.79
CA PRO A 11 -12.06 4.51 4.92
C PRO A 11 -12.88 4.61 3.64
N ASP A 12 -13.29 5.81 3.21
CA ASP A 12 -13.92 5.97 1.90
C ASP A 12 -12.86 5.91 0.78
N TYR A 13 -12.12 4.80 0.76
CA TYR A 13 -10.99 4.55 -0.13
C TYR A 13 -11.43 4.57 -1.60
N ARG A 14 -12.71 4.29 -1.87
CA ARG A 14 -13.28 4.38 -3.22
C ARG A 14 -13.37 5.83 -3.69
N ARG A 15 -13.82 6.77 -2.83
CA ARG A 15 -13.79 8.19 -3.17
C ARG A 15 -12.35 8.72 -3.26
N ILE A 16 -11.47 8.33 -2.34
CA ILE A 16 -10.04 8.68 -2.40
C ILE A 16 -9.44 8.20 -3.73
N ALA A 17 -9.62 6.92 -4.10
CA ALA A 17 -9.12 6.38 -5.36
C ALA A 17 -9.71 7.11 -6.58
N ALA A 18 -11.00 7.45 -6.56
CA ALA A 18 -11.63 8.20 -7.62
C ALA A 18 -11.08 9.62 -7.78
N GLU A 19 -10.68 10.28 -6.69
CA GLU A 19 -10.00 11.58 -6.75
C GLU A 19 -8.56 11.47 -7.22
N LEU A 20 -7.81 10.51 -6.69
CA LEU A 20 -6.44 10.21 -7.13
C LEU A 20 -6.39 9.87 -8.63
N GLY A 21 -7.39 9.12 -9.13
CA GLY A 21 -7.52 8.79 -10.54
C GLY A 21 -8.01 9.94 -11.44
N ARG A 22 -8.46 11.05 -10.85
CA ARG A 22 -8.87 12.28 -11.57
C ARG A 22 -7.75 13.32 -11.64
N THR A 23 -6.60 13.08 -11.01
CA THR A 23 -5.46 14.00 -11.16
C THR A 23 -4.96 14.00 -12.61
N PRO A 24 -4.43 15.14 -13.11
CA PRO A 24 -3.86 15.20 -14.45
C PRO A 24 -2.73 14.20 -14.68
N GLU A 25 -1.98 13.85 -13.64
CA GLU A 25 -0.72 13.09 -13.72
C GLU A 25 -0.89 11.59 -13.45
N SER A 26 -1.99 11.14 -12.84
CA SER A 26 -2.18 9.75 -12.43
C SER A 26 -3.49 9.15 -12.94
N THR A 27 -3.50 7.84 -13.18
CA THR A 27 -4.71 7.02 -13.34
C THR A 27 -4.69 5.87 -12.35
N VAL A 28 -5.86 5.43 -11.88
CA VAL A 28 -5.93 4.22 -11.05
C VAL A 28 -5.71 3.01 -11.94
N PHE A 29 -4.67 2.23 -11.63
CA PHE A 29 -4.35 0.96 -12.27
C PHE A 29 -5.11 -0.19 -11.63
N SER A 30 -5.12 -0.25 -10.30
CA SER A 30 -5.89 -1.24 -9.53
C SER A 30 -6.07 -0.77 -8.09
N ILE A 31 -7.04 -1.35 -7.40
CA ILE A 31 -7.24 -1.21 -5.96
C ILE A 31 -7.15 -2.61 -5.40
N GLU A 32 -6.17 -2.84 -4.52
CA GLU A 32 -6.07 -4.08 -3.77
C GLU A 32 -6.64 -3.84 -2.38
N ASP A 33 -7.88 -4.31 -2.23
CA ASP A 33 -8.56 -4.49 -0.95
C ASP A 33 -8.21 -5.91 -0.52
N SER A 34 -7.09 -6.05 0.18
CA SER A 34 -6.47 -7.34 0.49
C SER A 34 -7.32 -8.13 1.49
N ASP A 35 -8.29 -8.86 0.94
CA ASP A 35 -8.79 -10.12 1.48
C ASP A 35 -7.77 -11.18 1.01
N TYR A 36 -6.74 -11.44 1.82
CA TYR A 36 -5.86 -12.55 1.51
C TYR A 36 -6.67 -13.82 1.76
N ASP A 37 -6.87 -14.65 0.72
CA ASP A 37 -7.63 -15.92 0.68
C ASP A 37 -7.33 -16.93 1.83
N SER A 38 -6.46 -16.60 2.78
CA SER A 38 -6.14 -17.34 4.00
C SER A 38 -6.77 -16.78 5.29
N GLY A 39 -7.72 -15.85 5.22
CA GLY A 39 -8.56 -15.47 6.36
C GLY A 39 -8.02 -14.36 7.27
N GLY A 40 -7.15 -13.49 6.75
CA GLY A 40 -6.64 -12.32 7.47
C GLY A 40 -6.82 -11.04 6.66
N TRP A 41 -7.39 -10.02 7.28
CA TRP A 41 -7.48 -8.68 6.70
C TRP A 41 -6.13 -7.99 6.81
N ALA A 42 -5.58 -7.52 5.70
CA ALA A 42 -4.49 -6.56 5.81
C ALA A 42 -5.03 -5.28 6.46
N SER A 43 -4.29 -4.69 7.39
CA SER A 43 -4.61 -3.40 8.03
C SER A 43 -4.51 -2.20 7.06
N PHE A 44 -4.52 -2.45 5.74
CA PHE A 44 -4.43 -1.43 4.70
C PHE A 44 -5.22 -1.72 3.43
N ILE A 45 -5.29 -0.72 2.56
CA ILE A 45 -5.77 -0.78 1.18
C ILE A 45 -4.68 -0.19 0.30
N ALA A 46 -4.29 -0.87 -0.78
CA ALA A 46 -3.35 -0.34 -1.75
C ALA A 46 -4.06 0.18 -3.00
N ILE A 47 -4.02 1.50 -3.20
CA ILE A 47 -4.47 2.15 -4.43
C ILE A 47 -3.24 2.29 -5.34
N ARG A 48 -3.17 1.48 -6.39
CA ARG A 48 -2.06 1.50 -7.35
C ARG A 48 -2.35 2.51 -8.44
N LEU A 49 -1.45 3.48 -8.59
CA LEU A 49 -1.53 4.56 -9.55
C LEU A 49 -0.47 4.37 -10.64
N ALA A 50 -0.88 4.44 -11.91
CA ALA A 50 0.04 4.56 -13.03
C ALA A 50 0.15 6.03 -13.46
N CYS A 51 1.28 6.40 -14.06
CA CYS A 51 1.41 7.70 -14.73
C CYS A 51 0.38 7.78 -15.86
N ARG A 52 -0.38 8.88 -15.94
CA ARG A 52 -1.42 9.04 -16.95
C ARG A 52 -0.82 9.01 -18.36
N GLY A 53 -1.40 8.18 -19.23
CA GLY A 53 -0.94 8.00 -20.60
C GLY A 53 0.31 7.13 -20.74
N ALA A 54 0.81 6.54 -19.65
CA ALA A 54 1.81 5.49 -19.74
C ALA A 54 1.14 4.21 -20.26
N GLU A 55 1.61 3.73 -21.41
CA GLU A 55 1.16 2.47 -21.99
C GLU A 55 1.88 1.29 -21.33
N PRO A 56 1.18 0.16 -21.09
CA PRO A 56 1.83 -1.07 -20.66
C PRO A 56 2.88 -1.56 -21.68
N GLU A 57 3.98 -2.12 -21.18
CA GLU A 57 5.03 -2.75 -21.99
C GLU A 57 4.72 -4.24 -22.18
N ILE A 58 4.93 -4.79 -23.37
CA ILE A 58 4.91 -6.24 -23.58
C ILE A 58 6.33 -6.79 -23.43
N ARG A 59 6.57 -7.60 -22.40
CA ARG A 59 7.89 -8.15 -22.08
C ARG A 59 7.78 -9.57 -21.54
N ASP A 60 8.59 -10.49 -22.07
CA ASP A 60 8.70 -11.89 -21.58
C ASP A 60 7.38 -12.65 -21.45
N GLY A 61 6.40 -12.38 -22.33
CA GLY A 61 5.07 -13.01 -22.28
C GLY A 61 4.10 -12.37 -21.28
N TYR A 62 4.45 -11.20 -20.74
CA TYR A 62 3.60 -10.41 -19.83
C TYR A 62 3.27 -9.05 -20.43
N GLN A 63 2.08 -8.54 -20.10
CA GLN A 63 1.76 -7.13 -20.15
C GLN A 63 2.17 -6.49 -18.82
N VAL A 64 3.24 -5.68 -18.84
CA VAL A 64 3.88 -5.06 -17.68
C VAL A 64 3.43 -3.62 -17.53
N THR A 65 2.95 -3.26 -16.34
CA THR A 65 2.55 -1.90 -15.99
C THR A 65 3.41 -1.38 -14.83
N ARG A 66 3.90 -0.14 -14.97
CA ARG A 66 4.62 0.57 -13.90
C ARG A 66 3.65 1.39 -13.07
N TYR A 67 3.70 1.24 -11.76
CA TYR A 67 2.79 1.93 -10.83
C TYR A 67 3.49 2.31 -9.53
N ALA A 68 2.95 3.32 -8.85
CA ALA A 68 3.24 3.64 -7.46
C ALA A 68 2.02 3.28 -6.61
N SER A 69 2.23 2.80 -5.39
CA SER A 69 1.11 2.51 -4.47
C SER A 69 0.91 3.67 -3.50
N VAL A 70 -0.34 4.09 -3.35
CA VAL A 70 -0.83 4.85 -2.20
C VAL A 70 -1.47 3.84 -1.24
N VAL A 71 -0.86 3.66 -0.08
CA VAL A 71 -1.25 2.67 0.91
C VAL A 71 -2.03 3.38 2.01
N ILE A 72 -3.31 3.05 2.19
CA ILE A 72 -4.21 3.66 3.17
C ILE A 72 -4.34 2.73 4.37
N CYS A 73 -3.96 3.17 5.56
CA CYS A 73 -4.14 2.41 6.80
C CYS A 73 -5.63 2.37 7.19
N ARG A 74 -6.12 1.21 7.62
CA ARG A 74 -7.50 1.01 8.09
C ARG A 74 -7.67 1.30 9.57
N ILE A 75 -6.58 1.18 10.34
CA ILE A 75 -6.60 1.25 11.81
C ILE A 75 -6.10 2.59 12.37
N ALA A 76 -5.60 3.48 11.51
CA ALA A 76 -5.11 4.80 11.86
C ALA A 76 -5.25 5.78 10.69
N PRO A 77 -5.30 7.10 10.92
CA PRO A 77 -5.33 8.13 9.87
C PRO A 77 -3.94 8.34 9.22
N LEU A 78 -3.31 7.23 8.81
CA LEU A 78 -2.00 7.18 8.17
C LEU A 78 -2.12 6.65 6.75
N ALA A 79 -1.35 7.26 5.85
CA ALA A 79 -1.12 6.78 4.50
C ALA A 79 0.38 6.67 4.24
N ALA A 80 0.77 5.86 3.27
CA ALA A 80 2.16 5.75 2.84
C ALA A 80 2.25 5.77 1.32
N LEU A 81 3.30 6.39 0.81
CA LEU A 81 3.61 6.42 -0.62
C LEU A 81 4.74 5.44 -0.90
N MET A 82 4.57 4.62 -1.94
CA MET A 82 5.56 3.64 -2.37
C MET A 82 6.24 4.08 -3.66
N LYS A 83 7.50 3.67 -3.82
CA LYS A 83 8.24 3.87 -5.06
C LYS A 83 7.54 3.21 -6.24
N VAL A 84 7.94 3.62 -7.44
CA VAL A 84 7.44 3.00 -8.67
C VAL A 84 8.01 1.60 -8.82
N VAL A 85 7.13 0.62 -8.98
CA VAL A 85 7.45 -0.79 -9.20
C VAL A 85 6.67 -1.31 -10.41
N GLU A 86 6.87 -2.58 -10.76
CA GLU A 86 6.21 -3.25 -11.88
C GLU A 86 5.21 -4.29 -11.39
N ALA A 87 4.12 -4.43 -12.13
CA ALA A 87 3.22 -5.58 -12.07
C ALA A 87 3.04 -6.10 -13.49
N GLY A 88 2.84 -7.39 -13.64
CA GLY A 88 2.60 -8.01 -14.92
C GLY A 88 1.43 -8.97 -14.88
N VAL A 89 0.70 -9.03 -15.99
CA VAL A 89 -0.31 -10.06 -16.24
C VAL A 89 0.16 -10.86 -17.44
N ALA A 90 0.20 -12.19 -17.29
CA ALA A 90 0.62 -13.08 -18.37
C ALA A 90 -0.36 -12.94 -19.54
N LEU A 91 0.17 -12.89 -20.77
CA LEU A 91 -0.63 -12.70 -21.98
C LEU A 91 -1.57 -13.88 -22.27
N ASP A 92 -1.26 -15.06 -21.72
CA ASP A 92 -2.11 -16.24 -21.79
C ASP A 92 -3.20 -16.28 -20.69
N GLY A 93 -3.21 -15.26 -19.82
CA GLY A 93 -4.15 -15.12 -18.70
C GLY A 93 -3.90 -16.06 -17.52
N LYS A 94 -2.79 -16.82 -17.50
CA LYS A 94 -2.57 -17.89 -16.49
C LYS A 94 -1.67 -17.48 -15.33
N GLY A 95 -1.34 -16.20 -15.20
CA GLY A 95 -0.50 -15.72 -14.12
C GLY A 95 -0.49 -14.20 -14.02
N SER A 96 -0.11 -13.73 -12.84
CA SER A 96 0.23 -12.33 -12.63
C SER A 96 1.30 -12.23 -11.55
N PHE A 97 2.02 -11.12 -11.54
CA PHE A 97 2.91 -10.76 -10.45
C PHE A 97 2.66 -9.31 -10.04
N SER A 98 2.76 -9.05 -8.75
CA SER A 98 2.76 -7.72 -8.18
C SER A 98 3.65 -7.73 -6.94
N LYS A 99 3.92 -6.55 -6.38
CA LYS A 99 4.75 -6.42 -5.18
C LYS A 99 3.88 -5.98 -4.01
N LEU A 100 4.05 -6.67 -2.89
CA LEU A 100 3.52 -6.21 -1.61
C LEU A 100 4.27 -4.95 -1.17
N PRO A 101 3.57 -3.93 -0.65
CA PRO A 101 4.23 -2.78 -0.03
C PRO A 101 5.15 -3.24 1.10
N VAL A 102 6.35 -2.67 1.19
CA VAL A 102 7.32 -2.95 2.26
C VAL A 102 8.02 -1.66 2.66
N ALA A 103 8.55 -1.60 3.89
CA ALA A 103 9.18 -0.39 4.44
C ALA A 103 10.31 0.19 3.55
N ASP A 104 11.09 -0.67 2.89
CA ASP A 104 12.19 -0.24 2.00
C ASP A 104 11.69 0.57 0.80
N ASP A 105 10.45 0.35 0.37
CA ASP A 105 9.87 0.98 -0.81
C ASP A 105 9.24 2.35 -0.51
N LEU A 106 9.23 2.81 0.75
CA LEU A 106 8.66 4.09 1.12
C LEU A 106 9.33 5.27 0.41
N VAL A 107 8.53 6.21 -0.10
CA VAL A 107 9.02 7.45 -0.71
C VAL A 107 8.28 8.65 -0.14
N SER A 108 8.91 9.82 -0.17
CA SER A 108 8.27 11.07 0.26
C SER A 108 7.33 11.64 -0.80
N ALA A 109 7.50 11.26 -2.07
CA ALA A 109 6.67 11.70 -3.18
C ALA A 109 6.66 10.68 -4.31
N VAL A 110 5.54 10.63 -5.06
CA VAL A 110 5.44 9.88 -6.31
C VAL A 110 6.09 10.69 -7.44
N PRO A 111 6.98 10.11 -8.28
CA PRO A 111 7.80 10.89 -9.22
C PRO A 111 7.05 11.78 -10.21
N TRP A 112 5.87 11.35 -10.68
CA TRP A 112 5.06 12.14 -11.62
C TRP A 112 4.10 13.11 -10.94
N ASP A 113 3.92 13.04 -9.62
CA ASP A 113 3.08 13.98 -8.86
C ASP A 113 3.84 15.28 -8.52
N THR A 114 4.27 15.98 -9.55
CA THR A 114 5.11 17.20 -9.43
C THR A 114 4.43 18.34 -8.67
N ARG A 115 3.11 18.32 -8.59
CA ARG A 115 2.28 19.34 -7.92
C ARG A 115 1.80 18.90 -6.54
N GLN A 116 2.27 17.77 -6.02
CA GLN A 116 1.93 17.25 -4.69
C GLN A 116 0.41 17.07 -4.49
N ARG A 117 -0.33 16.72 -5.55
CA ARG A 117 -1.79 16.53 -5.49
C ARG A 117 -2.17 15.30 -4.69
N ILE A 118 -1.35 14.24 -4.71
CA ILE A 118 -1.61 13.02 -3.95
C ILE A 118 -1.59 13.33 -2.44
N PRO A 119 -0.55 13.98 -1.87
CA PRO A 119 -0.58 14.47 -0.49
C PRO A 119 -1.76 15.37 -0.14
N GLU A 120 -2.09 16.34 -0.99
CA GLU A 120 -3.23 17.26 -0.76
C GLU A 120 -4.56 16.51 -0.67
N ILE A 121 -4.81 15.57 -1.59
CA ILE A 121 -6.01 14.74 -1.56
C ILE A 121 -6.06 13.94 -0.26
N LEU A 122 -4.97 13.26 0.11
CA LEU A 122 -4.93 12.47 1.35
C LEU A 122 -5.19 13.33 2.59
N ALA A 123 -4.62 14.54 2.65
CA ALA A 123 -4.84 15.48 3.74
C ALA A 123 -6.31 15.96 3.82
N ASN A 124 -6.98 16.17 2.69
CA ASN A 124 -8.40 16.52 2.65
C ASN A 124 -9.31 15.41 3.22
N TYR A 125 -8.85 14.17 3.16
CA TYR A 125 -9.51 13.00 3.77
C TYR A 125 -9.01 12.69 5.19
N GLY A 126 -8.17 13.56 5.77
CA GLY A 126 -7.68 13.44 7.14
C GLY A 126 -6.49 12.50 7.32
N TYR A 127 -5.83 12.08 6.24
CA TYR A 127 -4.67 11.20 6.31
C TYR A 127 -3.36 11.98 6.38
N GLN A 128 -2.47 11.55 7.27
CA GLN A 128 -1.07 11.98 7.30
C GLN A 128 -0.20 10.99 6.54
N ILE A 129 0.76 11.49 5.76
CA ILE A 129 1.72 10.62 5.08
C ILE A 129 2.83 10.23 6.06
N LEU A 130 3.01 8.92 6.24
CA LEU A 130 4.12 8.36 7.00
C LEU A 130 5.44 8.73 6.31
N ALA A 131 6.27 9.48 7.02
CA ALA A 131 7.59 9.84 6.54
C ALA A 131 8.45 8.58 6.34
N PRO A 132 9.15 8.42 5.20
CA PRO A 132 9.91 7.21 4.91
C PRO A 132 10.97 6.86 5.97
N GLU A 133 11.61 7.87 6.58
CA GLU A 133 12.58 7.71 7.65
C GLU A 133 11.96 7.15 8.93
N ILE A 134 10.72 7.53 9.25
CA ILE A 134 9.96 7.00 10.40
C ILE A 134 9.49 5.58 10.09
N GLY A 135 8.92 5.36 8.90
CA GLY A 135 8.40 4.06 8.51
C GLY A 135 9.44 2.96 8.43
N ARG A 136 10.72 3.33 8.22
CA ARG A 136 11.88 2.42 8.25
C ARG A 136 12.55 2.29 9.62
N LEU A 137 12.05 2.95 10.67
CA LEU A 137 12.54 2.67 12.01
C LEU A 137 12.13 1.25 12.39
N ARG A 138 13.07 0.50 12.97
CA ARG A 138 12.74 -0.77 13.62
C ARG A 138 11.87 -0.51 14.83
N LEU A 139 10.94 -1.42 15.08
CA LEU A 139 10.21 -1.43 16.34
C LEU A 139 11.17 -1.70 17.51
N PRO A 140 10.85 -1.18 18.71
CA PRO A 140 11.65 -1.45 19.90
C PRO A 140 11.78 -2.95 20.19
N ASP A 141 12.92 -3.33 20.76
CA ASP A 141 13.16 -4.71 21.20
C ASP A 141 12.06 -5.18 22.16
N GLY A 142 11.51 -6.37 21.89
CA GLY A 142 10.41 -6.96 22.67
C GLY A 142 9.00 -6.60 22.20
N LEU A 143 8.84 -5.71 21.22
CA LEU A 143 7.56 -5.45 20.57
C LEU A 143 7.41 -6.33 19.32
N GLY A 144 6.59 -7.37 19.41
CA GLY A 144 6.19 -8.21 18.29
C GLY A 144 4.97 -7.64 17.58
N VAL A 145 4.86 -7.91 16.28
CA VAL A 145 3.64 -7.64 15.51
C VAL A 145 3.24 -8.94 14.85
N ASP A 146 2.02 -9.39 15.11
CA ASP A 146 1.44 -10.50 14.36
C ASP A 146 1.14 -9.99 12.94
N THR A 147 2.01 -10.35 11.98
CA THR A 147 1.90 -9.88 10.60
C THR A 147 1.71 -11.03 9.61
N LEU A 148 1.06 -10.72 8.48
CA LEU A 148 0.95 -11.65 7.34
C LEU A 148 2.32 -12.06 6.76
N LEU A 149 3.38 -11.33 7.08
CA LEU A 149 4.73 -11.59 6.57
C LEU A 149 5.47 -12.70 7.33
N THR A 150 4.95 -13.16 8.47
CA THR A 150 5.63 -14.14 9.35
C THR A 150 5.12 -15.57 9.23
N SER A 151 4.16 -15.90 8.35
CA SER A 151 3.64 -17.27 8.24
C SER A 151 4.33 -18.11 7.15
N LYS A 152 5.41 -18.80 7.52
CA LYS A 152 5.71 -20.24 7.27
C LYS A 152 7.22 -20.47 7.37
N ASP A 153 7.59 -21.38 8.26
CA ASP A 153 8.94 -21.86 8.58
C ASP A 153 9.82 -20.87 9.38
N GLU A 154 9.72 -21.03 10.71
CA GLU A 154 10.48 -20.39 11.79
C GLU A 154 12.00 -20.67 11.76
N LYS A 155 12.67 -20.44 10.63
CA LYS A 155 14.14 -20.46 10.55
C LYS A 155 14.77 -19.21 9.93
N ASP A 156 13.97 -18.37 9.29
CA ASP A 156 14.37 -17.03 8.84
C ASP A 156 13.49 -15.98 9.52
N CYS A 157 13.49 -15.98 10.85
CA CYS A 157 12.77 -14.99 11.66
C CYS A 157 13.11 -13.59 11.14
N TYR A 158 12.13 -12.92 10.52
CA TYR A 158 12.23 -11.56 10.04
C TYR A 158 12.71 -10.67 11.20
N ILE A 159 13.99 -10.28 11.18
CA ILE A 159 14.64 -9.58 12.30
C ILE A 159 14.18 -8.11 12.28
N GLY A 160 13.06 -7.87 12.95
CA GLY A 160 12.52 -6.55 13.27
C GLY A 160 11.46 -6.09 12.28
N HIS A 161 10.21 -6.09 12.73
CA HIS A 161 9.15 -5.31 12.07
C HIS A 161 9.56 -3.83 12.09
N HIS A 162 9.32 -3.13 10.99
CA HIS A 162 9.45 -1.68 10.98
C HIS A 162 8.15 -1.04 11.47
N VAL A 163 8.20 0.26 11.78
CA VAL A 163 7.00 1.05 12.09
C VAL A 163 5.95 0.90 10.98
N PHE A 164 6.37 0.85 9.72
CA PHE A 164 5.46 0.56 8.61
C PHE A 164 4.72 -0.77 8.76
N ASP A 165 5.43 -1.85 9.08
CA ASP A 165 4.82 -3.18 9.20
C ASP A 165 3.81 -3.24 10.36
N ALA A 166 4.07 -2.52 11.45
CA ALA A 166 3.14 -2.42 12.57
C ALA A 166 1.79 -1.78 12.21
N TRP A 167 1.80 -0.77 11.35
CA TRP A 167 0.58 -0.04 10.96
C TRP A 167 -0.15 -0.64 9.77
N PHE A 168 0.60 -1.28 8.86
CA PHE A 168 0.07 -1.71 7.57
C PHE A 168 0.07 -3.22 7.40
N HIS A 169 0.75 -4.02 8.21
CA HIS A 169 0.74 -5.49 8.06
C HIS A 169 0.18 -6.24 9.26
N TRP A 170 -0.39 -5.52 10.24
CA TRP A 170 -1.08 -6.11 11.38
C TRP A 170 -2.24 -7.02 10.92
N MET A 171 -2.28 -8.24 11.46
CA MET A 171 -3.44 -9.15 11.42
C MET A 171 -4.21 -9.02 12.73
N ASP A 172 -5.54 -9.06 12.64
CA ASP A 172 -6.45 -9.29 13.78
C ASP A 172 -6.42 -10.76 14.21
#